data_AF-A0A380CN28-F1
#
_entry.id   AF-A0A380CN28-F1
#
_cell.length_a   1.000
_cell.length_b   1.000
_cell.length_c   1.000
_cell.angle_alpha   90.00
_cell.angle_beta   90.00
_cell.angle_gamma   90.00
#
_symmetry.space_group_name_H-M   'P 1'
#
loop_
_entity.id
_entity.type
_entity.pdbx_description
1 polymer ?
#
loop_
_entity_poly.entity_id
_entity_poly.type
_entity_poly.pdbx_seq_one_letter_code
_entity_poly.pdbx_strand_id
1 'polypeptide(L)'
;MPAIPQRYRTNTSSFQHYWTKGAGIALLHKLGYTPALEKADQYIPLLFQTDENCDDLVKQLHQHIGFKKGNEEVMRFLKERQHYSGTYAPVLQSFFDSFERRPDWVNEELLCVGAELSRRPGISALIVLRDYCLMGGYESSAINKPLIYTGALKKGAVKRLTDTVTFWVNITRPGAFDADGEGFQNVILTRIIHSFSRVSILRSTDWNEDKWGLPVNTWDLLATNLGFSLVFIVGLRRMGYAPTAQEVKGLFHFWKYVGYLIGIPTDLLPDTEEQAVEALYYWTMTQADGDEDSKALALALKEEPVKAFFPPSRTGRIMMKEIHLLLQ
;
A
#
# COMPACT_ATOMS: atom_id res chain seq x y z
N MET A 1 -8.00 -16.81 22.19
CA MET A 1 -7.98 -15.83 21.09
C MET A 1 -7.75 -14.46 21.70
N PRO A 2 -6.97 -13.56 21.07
CA PRO A 2 -6.92 -12.18 21.50
C PRO A 2 -8.33 -11.57 21.53
N ALA A 3 -8.57 -10.60 22.39
CA ALA A 3 -9.83 -9.88 22.41
C ALA A 3 -10.04 -9.15 21.07
N ILE A 4 -11.28 -9.07 20.60
CA ILE A 4 -11.62 -8.30 19.40
C ILE A 4 -11.27 -6.83 19.67
N PRO A 5 -10.45 -6.18 18.83
CA PRO A 5 -10.01 -4.82 19.10
C PRO A 5 -11.17 -3.85 18.92
N GLN A 6 -11.21 -2.77 19.71
CA GLN A 6 -12.32 -1.80 19.72
C GLN A 6 -12.61 -1.17 18.35
N ARG A 7 -11.61 -1.10 17.46
CA ARG A 7 -11.78 -0.64 16.08
C ARG A 7 -12.70 -1.53 15.24
N TYR A 8 -12.82 -2.81 15.58
CA TYR A 8 -13.58 -3.79 14.80
C TYR A 8 -15.04 -3.69 15.19
N ARG A 9 -15.80 -2.98 14.34
CA ARG A 9 -17.23 -2.77 14.51
C ARG A 9 -17.86 -2.54 13.15
N THR A 10 -19.15 -2.82 13.03
CA THR A 10 -19.90 -2.48 11.82
C THR A 10 -19.78 -0.98 11.55
N ASN A 11 -19.30 -0.63 10.35
CA ASN A 11 -19.30 0.75 9.91
C ASN A 11 -20.73 1.20 9.62
N THR A 12 -21.13 2.33 10.20
CA THR A 12 -22.48 2.91 10.01
C THR A 12 -22.42 4.33 9.44
N SER A 13 -21.30 4.70 8.81
CA SER A 13 -21.05 6.04 8.34
C SER A 13 -20.62 6.05 6.87
N SER A 14 -19.39 6.44 6.57
CA SER A 14 -18.90 6.73 5.23
C SER A 14 -18.74 5.46 4.39
N PHE A 15 -18.24 4.35 4.94
CA PHE A 15 -18.17 3.09 4.21
C PHE A 15 -19.56 2.47 4.01
N GLN A 16 -20.46 2.54 5.00
CA GLN A 16 -21.86 2.13 4.77
C GLN A 16 -22.49 2.95 3.64
N HIS A 17 -22.27 4.27 3.62
CA HIS A 17 -22.72 5.13 2.54
C HIS A 17 -22.11 4.72 1.20
N TYR A 18 -20.81 4.42 1.15
CA TYR A 18 -20.14 3.95 -0.07
C TYR A 18 -20.83 2.74 -0.70
N TRP A 19 -21.21 1.75 0.11
CA TRP A 19 -21.85 0.52 -0.36
C TRP A 19 -23.35 0.64 -0.64
N THR A 20 -24.05 1.56 0.04
CA THR A 20 -25.52 1.68 -0.07
C THR A 20 -26.00 2.84 -0.95
N LYS A 21 -25.15 3.86 -1.14
CA LYS A 21 -25.48 5.11 -1.86
C LYS A 21 -24.36 5.60 -2.78
N GLY A 22 -23.14 5.06 -2.62
CA GLY A 22 -21.95 5.49 -3.35
C GLY A 22 -21.54 4.55 -4.49
N ALA A 23 -20.27 4.64 -4.87
CA ALA A 23 -19.70 3.84 -5.96
C ALA A 23 -19.67 2.33 -5.67
N GLY A 24 -19.77 1.93 -4.40
CA GLY A 24 -19.80 0.52 -4.00
C GLY A 24 -21.03 -0.24 -4.51
N ILE A 25 -22.14 0.45 -4.81
CA ILE A 25 -23.34 -0.19 -5.38
C ILE A 25 -23.01 -0.92 -6.69
N ALA A 26 -22.26 -0.27 -7.58
CA ALA A 26 -21.89 -0.86 -8.86
C ALA A 26 -20.98 -2.09 -8.68
N LEU A 27 -20.15 -2.09 -7.64
CA LEU A 27 -19.29 -3.22 -7.29
C LEU A 27 -20.11 -4.40 -6.75
N LEU A 28 -21.09 -4.15 -5.87
CA LEU A 28 -22.00 -5.20 -5.38
C LEU A 28 -22.87 -5.76 -6.51
N HIS A 29 -23.35 -4.91 -7.42
CA HIS A 29 -24.08 -5.36 -8.60
C HIS A 29 -23.21 -6.25 -9.50
N LYS A 30 -21.93 -5.90 -9.68
CA LYS A 30 -20.97 -6.75 -10.41
C LYS A 30 -20.72 -8.08 -9.70
N LEU A 31 -20.59 -8.06 -8.38
CA LEU A 31 -20.42 -9.26 -7.56
C LEU A 31 -21.66 -10.17 -7.61
N GLY A 32 -22.85 -9.61 -7.84
CA GLY A 32 -24.12 -10.33 -7.95
C GLY A 32 -24.77 -10.65 -6.60
N TYR A 33 -24.11 -10.32 -5.48
CA TYR A 33 -24.63 -10.46 -4.13
C TYR A 33 -23.98 -9.43 -3.20
N THR A 34 -24.60 -9.21 -2.04
CA THR A 34 -23.98 -8.47 -0.93
C THR A 34 -23.35 -9.47 0.04
N PRO A 35 -22.03 -9.40 0.31
CA PRO A 35 -21.39 -10.33 1.22
C PRO A 35 -22.01 -10.27 2.63
N ALA A 36 -22.22 -11.43 3.23
CA ALA A 36 -22.78 -11.56 4.57
C ALA A 36 -21.73 -11.10 5.60
N LEU A 37 -22.02 -10.00 6.31
CA LEU A 37 -21.02 -9.27 7.11
C LEU A 37 -20.45 -10.11 8.26
N GLU A 38 -21.22 -11.04 8.81
CA GLU A 38 -20.78 -11.99 9.85
C GLU A 38 -19.59 -12.86 9.40
N LYS A 39 -19.41 -13.06 8.09
CA LYS A 39 -18.23 -13.77 7.57
C LYS A 39 -16.95 -12.96 7.68
N ALA A 40 -17.02 -11.65 7.93
CA ALA A 40 -15.84 -10.83 8.14
C ALA A 40 -15.08 -11.21 9.42
N ASP A 41 -15.75 -11.84 10.39
CA ASP A 41 -15.16 -12.22 11.69
C ASP A 41 -13.99 -13.20 11.53
N GLN A 42 -13.96 -13.97 10.42
CA GLN A 42 -12.83 -14.84 10.10
C GLN A 42 -11.51 -14.08 9.90
N TYR A 43 -11.56 -12.78 9.61
CA TYR A 43 -10.38 -11.92 9.38
C TYR A 43 -9.92 -11.19 10.66
N ILE A 44 -10.65 -11.28 11.77
CA ILE A 44 -10.23 -10.68 13.05
C ILE A 44 -8.79 -11.08 13.45
N PRO A 45 -8.36 -12.36 13.32
CA PRO A 45 -6.98 -12.73 13.62
C PRO A 45 -5.94 -11.94 12.82
N LEU A 46 -6.26 -11.51 11.59
CA LEU A 46 -5.34 -10.75 10.73
C LEU A 46 -5.03 -9.36 11.28
N LEU A 47 -5.82 -8.84 12.23
CA LEU A 47 -5.53 -7.59 12.96
C LEU A 47 -4.36 -7.74 13.95
N PHE A 48 -3.99 -8.98 14.28
CA PHE A 48 -2.87 -9.32 15.17
C PHE A 48 -1.81 -10.16 14.46
N GLN A 49 -1.86 -10.25 13.13
CA GLN A 49 -0.81 -10.86 12.32
C GLN A 49 0.03 -9.77 11.65
N THR A 50 1.33 -9.98 11.65
CA THR A 50 2.33 -9.09 11.04
C THR A 50 3.40 -9.91 10.36
N ASP A 51 4.33 -9.24 9.71
CA ASP A 51 5.46 -9.88 9.03
C ASP A 51 6.59 -10.16 10.03
N GLU A 52 6.46 -11.28 10.75
CA GLU A 52 7.39 -11.66 11.83
C GLU A 52 8.84 -11.77 11.34
N ASN A 53 9.06 -12.29 10.13
CA ASN A 53 10.39 -12.44 9.54
C ASN A 53 11.06 -11.07 9.30
N CYS A 54 10.31 -10.10 8.76
CA CYS A 54 10.85 -8.75 8.57
C CYS A 54 10.93 -7.96 9.88
N ASP A 55 10.02 -8.20 10.83
CA ASP A 55 10.07 -7.62 12.17
C ASP A 55 11.34 -8.08 12.91
N ASP A 56 11.72 -9.35 12.76
CA ASP A 56 12.95 -9.91 13.32
C ASP A 56 14.20 -9.29 12.66
N LEU A 57 14.23 -9.18 11.32
CA LEU A 57 15.28 -8.45 10.60
C LEU A 57 15.45 -7.04 11.16
N VAL A 58 14.36 -6.29 11.30
CA VAL A 58 14.38 -4.93 11.82
C VAL A 58 14.92 -4.88 13.25
N LYS A 59 14.50 -5.80 14.12
CA LYS A 59 14.94 -5.86 15.52
C LYS A 59 16.44 -6.15 15.63
N GLN A 60 16.96 -7.07 14.83
CA GLN A 60 18.36 -7.51 14.93
C GLN A 60 19.33 -6.67 14.09
N LEU A 61 18.86 -5.98 13.05
CA LEU A 61 19.68 -5.13 12.17
C LEU A 61 19.39 -3.64 12.41
N HIS A 62 18.22 -3.16 11.99
CA HIS A 62 17.92 -1.73 11.95
C HIS A 62 17.88 -1.07 13.32
N GLN A 63 17.47 -1.78 14.38
CA GLN A 63 17.49 -1.25 15.74
C GLN A 63 18.91 -1.20 16.35
N HIS A 64 19.85 -1.99 15.83
CA HIS A 64 21.24 -2.00 16.30
C HIS A 64 22.10 -0.93 15.61
N ILE A 65 21.97 -0.75 14.30
CA ILE A 65 22.83 0.16 13.52
C ILE A 65 22.13 1.38 12.94
N GLY A 66 20.82 1.50 13.17
CA GLY A 66 19.98 2.58 12.65
C GLY A 66 19.46 2.30 11.24
N PHE A 67 18.33 2.93 10.91
CA PHE A 67 17.56 2.65 9.70
C PHE A 67 18.36 2.77 8.39
N LYS A 68 19.11 3.86 8.23
CA LYS A 68 19.89 4.12 7.00
C LYS A 68 20.96 3.05 6.77
N LYS A 69 21.78 2.77 7.79
CA LYS A 69 22.84 1.76 7.71
C LYS A 69 22.25 0.36 7.53
N GLY A 70 21.12 0.06 8.18
CA GLY A 70 20.38 -1.19 7.97
C GLY A 70 19.97 -1.39 6.52
N ASN A 71 19.44 -0.36 5.86
CA ASN A 71 19.10 -0.44 4.44
C ASN A 71 20.34 -0.61 3.54
N GLU A 72 21.44 0.10 3.84
CA GLU A 72 22.72 -0.09 3.13
C GLU A 72 23.21 -1.54 3.24
N GLU A 73 23.06 -2.16 4.42
CA GLU A 73 23.40 -3.57 4.64
C GLU A 73 22.52 -4.54 3.86
N VAL A 74 21.21 -4.32 3.83
CA VAL A 74 20.29 -5.13 3.01
C VAL A 74 20.63 -5.02 1.52
N MET A 75 20.93 -3.82 1.02
CA MET A 75 21.31 -3.63 -0.38
C MET A 75 22.65 -4.29 -0.70
N ARG A 76 23.62 -4.23 0.21
CA ARG A 76 24.90 -4.94 0.07
C ARG A 76 24.69 -6.46 0.00
N PHE A 77 23.86 -7.01 0.89
CA PHE A 77 23.51 -8.42 0.86
C PHE A 77 22.87 -8.84 -0.46
N LEU A 78 21.95 -8.05 -1.00
CA LEU A 78 21.31 -8.35 -2.29
C LEU A 78 22.30 -8.34 -3.46
N LYS A 79 23.30 -7.46 -3.43
CA LYS A 79 24.32 -7.38 -4.48
C LYS A 79 25.35 -8.51 -4.40
N GLU A 80 25.69 -8.94 -3.19
CA GLU A 80 26.85 -9.81 -2.92
C GLU A 80 26.46 -11.14 -2.26
N ARG A 81 25.21 -11.61 -2.43
CA ARG A 81 24.59 -12.71 -1.65
C ARG A 81 25.49 -13.94 -1.44
N GLN A 82 26.20 -14.39 -2.47
CA GLN A 82 27.06 -15.59 -2.39
C GLN A 82 28.35 -15.39 -1.56
N HIS A 83 28.84 -14.15 -1.44
CA HIS A 83 30.11 -13.83 -0.78
C HIS A 83 29.92 -12.96 0.48
N TYR A 84 28.67 -12.70 0.88
CA TYR A 84 28.37 -11.84 2.01
C TYR A 84 28.76 -12.51 3.34
N SER A 85 29.70 -11.91 4.07
CA SER A 85 30.23 -12.43 5.34
C SER A 85 30.11 -11.45 6.52
N GLY A 86 29.12 -10.55 6.50
CA GLY A 86 28.92 -9.55 7.56
C GLY A 86 28.30 -10.11 8.84
N THR A 87 28.43 -9.38 9.95
CA THR A 87 27.85 -9.73 11.28
C THR A 87 26.35 -10.08 11.21
N TYR A 88 25.61 -9.43 10.31
CA TYR A 88 24.17 -9.61 10.15
C TYR A 88 23.79 -10.69 9.11
N ALA A 89 24.76 -11.46 8.60
CA ALA A 89 24.50 -12.49 7.59
C ALA A 89 23.40 -13.49 8.00
N PRO A 90 23.35 -14.02 9.24
CA PRO A 90 22.31 -14.99 9.62
C PRO A 90 20.89 -14.43 9.51
N VAL A 91 20.64 -13.21 10.01
CA VAL A 91 19.29 -12.62 9.97
C VAL A 91 18.89 -12.19 8.57
N LEU A 92 19.84 -11.72 7.76
CA LEU A 92 19.61 -11.40 6.35
C LEU A 92 19.27 -12.66 5.55
N GLN A 93 20.01 -13.75 5.75
CA GLN A 93 19.73 -15.05 5.12
C GLN A 93 18.34 -15.56 5.53
N SER A 94 18.04 -15.62 6.82
CA SER A 94 16.73 -16.03 7.34
C SER A 94 15.58 -15.24 6.69
N PHE A 95 15.71 -13.92 6.60
CA PHE A 95 14.70 -13.08 5.95
C PHE A 95 14.54 -13.40 4.46
N PHE A 96 15.63 -13.48 3.69
CA PHE A 96 15.58 -13.73 2.24
C PHE A 96 15.35 -15.19 1.84
N ASP A 97 15.44 -16.12 2.79
CA ASP A 97 15.07 -17.53 2.60
C ASP A 97 13.60 -17.78 2.99
N SER A 98 12.95 -16.82 3.66
CA SER A 98 11.54 -16.91 4.06
C SER A 98 10.53 -16.69 2.93
N PHE A 99 10.99 -16.26 1.76
CA PHE A 99 10.16 -16.08 0.57
C PHE A 99 11.01 -16.21 -0.70
N GLU A 100 10.39 -16.71 -1.78
CA GLU A 100 11.01 -16.78 -3.09
C GLU A 100 10.91 -15.44 -3.81
N ARG A 101 11.99 -14.98 -4.48
CA ARG A 101 11.96 -13.76 -5.31
C ARG A 101 10.96 -13.88 -6.45
N ARG A 102 10.87 -15.06 -7.08
CA ARG A 102 10.06 -15.37 -8.25
C ARG A 102 9.37 -16.73 -8.05
N PRO A 103 8.21 -16.77 -7.36
CA PRO A 103 7.44 -18.00 -7.24
C PRO A 103 6.91 -18.51 -8.59
N ASP A 104 6.64 -19.81 -8.68
CA ASP A 104 6.17 -20.48 -9.92
C ASP A 104 4.86 -19.92 -10.48
N TRP A 105 4.00 -19.33 -9.64
CA TRP A 105 2.74 -18.73 -10.07
C TRP A 105 2.93 -17.37 -10.77
N VAL A 106 4.12 -16.77 -10.72
CA VAL A 106 4.39 -15.47 -11.34
C VAL A 106 4.48 -15.61 -12.86
N ASN A 107 3.49 -15.05 -13.54
CA ASN A 107 3.46 -14.88 -14.99
C ASN A 107 4.07 -13.53 -15.41
N GLU A 108 5.20 -13.58 -16.14
CA GLU A 108 5.95 -12.38 -16.57
C GLU A 108 5.16 -11.51 -17.56
N GLU A 109 4.38 -12.10 -18.47
CA GLU A 109 3.54 -11.33 -19.41
C GLU A 109 2.48 -10.50 -18.65
N LEU A 110 1.81 -11.11 -17.68
CA LEU A 110 0.83 -10.42 -16.85
C LEU A 110 1.46 -9.36 -15.95
N LEU A 111 2.69 -9.56 -15.46
CA LEU A 111 3.45 -8.51 -14.77
C LEU A 111 3.68 -7.31 -15.68
N CYS A 112 4.13 -7.53 -16.91
CA CYS A 112 4.34 -6.46 -17.88
C CYS A 112 3.03 -5.71 -18.20
N VAL A 113 1.95 -6.44 -18.47
CA VAL A 113 0.63 -5.87 -18.78
C VAL A 113 0.09 -5.04 -17.60
N GLY A 114 0.17 -5.55 -16.37
CA GLY A 114 -0.30 -4.83 -15.19
C GLY A 114 0.51 -3.58 -14.87
N ALA A 115 1.83 -3.68 -15.01
CA ALA A 115 2.71 -2.53 -14.90
C ALA A 115 2.35 -1.49 -15.97
N GLU A 116 2.11 -1.91 -17.21
CA GLU A 116 1.77 -1.01 -18.31
C GLU A 116 0.45 -0.28 -18.08
N LEU A 117 -0.61 -0.99 -17.68
CA LEU A 117 -1.86 -0.33 -17.30
C LEU A 117 -1.68 0.65 -16.15
N SER A 118 -0.77 0.37 -15.21
CA SER A 118 -0.46 1.29 -14.11
C SER A 118 0.19 2.59 -14.64
N ARG A 119 1.01 2.52 -15.69
CA ARG A 119 1.67 3.70 -16.28
C ARG A 119 0.81 4.45 -17.30
N ARG A 120 0.05 3.73 -18.13
CA ARG A 120 -0.65 4.23 -19.32
C ARG A 120 -1.57 5.44 -19.08
N PRO A 121 -2.30 5.55 -17.95
CA PRO A 121 -3.13 6.73 -17.65
C PRO A 121 -2.34 7.98 -17.23
N GLY A 122 -1.02 7.88 -17.04
CA GLY A 122 -0.15 9.00 -16.69
C GLY A 122 -0.61 9.76 -15.44
N ILE A 123 -0.80 11.07 -15.56
CA ILE A 123 -1.27 11.92 -14.44
C ILE A 123 -2.64 11.48 -13.92
N SER A 124 -3.53 10.95 -14.76
CA SER A 124 -4.84 10.46 -14.29
C SER A 124 -4.68 9.34 -13.27
N ALA A 125 -3.68 8.47 -13.42
CA ALA A 125 -3.39 7.44 -12.42
C ALA A 125 -2.99 8.08 -11.09
N LEU A 126 -2.12 9.08 -11.10
CA LEU A 126 -1.67 9.78 -9.90
C LEU A 126 -2.81 10.54 -9.20
N ILE A 127 -3.71 11.16 -9.97
CA ILE A 127 -4.92 11.81 -9.44
C ILE A 127 -5.83 10.77 -8.78
N VAL A 128 -6.08 9.62 -9.42
CA VAL A 128 -6.89 8.55 -8.83
C VAL A 128 -6.26 8.01 -7.54
N LEU A 129 -4.95 7.74 -7.53
CA LEU A 129 -4.24 7.28 -6.35
C LEU A 129 -4.34 8.30 -5.20
N ARG A 130 -4.16 9.59 -5.50
CA ARG A 130 -4.21 10.67 -4.51
C ARG A 130 -5.64 10.94 -4.01
N ASP A 131 -6.55 11.26 -4.92
CA ASP A 131 -7.87 11.82 -4.59
C ASP A 131 -8.95 10.78 -4.35
N TYR A 132 -8.76 9.55 -4.85
CA TYR A 132 -9.72 8.47 -4.63
C TYR A 132 -9.18 7.42 -3.66
N CYS A 133 -7.99 6.88 -3.92
CA CYS A 133 -7.46 5.77 -3.11
C CYS A 133 -6.98 6.26 -1.74
N LEU A 134 -6.06 7.23 -1.70
CA LEU A 134 -5.49 7.74 -0.46
C LEU A 134 -6.53 8.53 0.36
N MET A 135 -7.32 9.40 -0.29
CA MET A 135 -8.39 10.14 0.40
C MET A 135 -9.45 9.19 1.00
N GLY A 136 -9.87 8.16 0.28
CA GLY A 136 -10.81 7.16 0.80
C GLY A 136 -10.20 6.31 1.93
N GLY A 137 -8.90 6.00 1.85
CA GLY A 137 -8.18 5.31 2.92
C GLY A 137 -8.19 6.09 4.23
N TYR A 138 -8.16 7.43 4.18
CA TYR A 138 -8.24 8.27 5.37
C TYR A 138 -9.57 8.15 6.12
N GLU A 139 -10.63 7.57 5.55
CA GLU A 139 -11.88 7.35 6.28
C GLU A 139 -11.74 6.33 7.42
N SER A 140 -10.78 5.40 7.35
CA SER A 140 -10.49 4.49 8.46
C SER A 140 -9.55 5.15 9.47
N SER A 141 -10.06 5.45 10.66
CA SER A 141 -9.24 6.03 11.74
C SER A 141 -8.08 5.12 12.15
N ALA A 142 -8.27 3.80 12.12
CA ALA A 142 -7.28 2.83 12.58
C ALA A 142 -6.06 2.73 11.65
N ILE A 143 -6.27 2.61 10.33
CA ILE A 143 -5.17 2.49 9.36
C ILE A 143 -4.29 3.75 9.32
N ASN A 144 -4.86 4.89 9.73
CA ASN A 144 -4.18 6.17 9.80
C ASN A 144 -3.23 6.29 11.00
N LYS A 145 -3.49 5.60 12.11
CA LYS A 145 -2.73 5.79 13.38
C LYS A 145 -1.22 5.60 13.24
N PRO A 146 -0.69 4.61 12.51
CA PRO A 146 0.75 4.50 12.31
C PRO A 146 1.39 5.78 11.74
N LEU A 147 0.69 6.54 10.90
CA LEU A 147 1.18 7.81 10.35
C LEU A 147 1.28 8.92 11.40
N ILE A 148 0.39 8.88 12.40
CA ILE A 148 0.36 9.83 13.52
C ILE A 148 1.50 9.52 14.48
N TYR A 149 1.62 8.26 14.88
CA TYR A 149 2.62 7.78 15.82
C TYR A 149 4.06 7.92 15.31
N THR A 150 4.29 7.72 14.02
CA THR A 150 5.60 7.93 13.40
C THR A 150 5.93 9.40 13.16
N GLY A 151 4.99 10.32 13.44
CA GLY A 151 5.13 11.74 13.13
C GLY A 151 5.25 12.01 11.63
N ALA A 152 4.85 11.07 10.76
CA ALA A 152 4.90 11.24 9.31
C ALA A 152 4.06 12.44 8.85
N LEU A 153 3.01 12.79 9.60
CA LEU A 153 2.25 14.02 9.41
C LEU A 153 3.10 15.30 9.52
N LYS A 154 4.07 15.34 10.44
CA LYS A 154 4.92 16.52 10.67
C LYS A 154 5.89 16.78 9.50
N LYS A 155 6.14 15.76 8.66
CA LYS A 155 6.96 15.86 7.43
C LYS A 155 6.20 16.48 6.25
N GLY A 156 4.90 16.73 6.40
CA GLY A 156 4.04 17.35 5.38
C GLY A 156 3.46 16.38 4.35
N ALA A 157 2.34 16.76 3.72
CA ALA A 157 1.67 15.95 2.70
C ALA A 157 2.56 15.75 1.44
N VAL A 158 3.32 16.78 1.04
CA VAL A 158 4.19 16.77 -0.14
C VAL A 158 5.20 15.62 -0.10
N LYS A 159 5.95 15.48 1.01
CA LYS A 159 6.98 14.43 1.13
C LYS A 159 6.38 13.03 1.02
N ARG A 160 5.22 12.80 1.63
CA ARG A 160 4.52 11.49 1.58
C ARG A 160 4.02 11.16 0.17
N LEU A 161 3.52 12.16 -0.55
CA LEU A 161 3.15 12.00 -1.95
C LEU A 161 4.37 11.68 -2.80
N THR A 162 5.48 12.41 -2.63
CA THR A 162 6.73 12.14 -3.34
C THR A 162 7.24 10.72 -3.09
N ASP A 163 7.21 10.23 -1.85
CA ASP A 163 7.65 8.88 -1.52
C ASP A 163 6.79 7.81 -2.20
N THR A 164 5.46 8.00 -2.21
CA THR A 164 4.52 7.07 -2.86
C THR A 164 4.64 7.10 -4.39
N VAL A 165 4.79 8.28 -5.00
CA VAL A 165 5.02 8.42 -6.44
C VAL A 165 6.36 7.79 -6.84
N THR A 166 7.42 7.99 -6.04
CA THR A 166 8.73 7.38 -6.29
C THR A 166 8.64 5.85 -6.26
N PHE A 167 7.99 5.30 -5.24
CA PHE A 167 7.72 3.86 -5.16
C PHE A 167 6.95 3.37 -6.40
N TRP A 168 5.84 4.02 -6.74
CA TRP A 168 5.01 3.68 -7.90
C TRP A 168 5.81 3.65 -9.20
N VAL A 169 6.58 4.71 -9.48
CA VAL A 169 7.40 4.80 -10.70
C VAL A 169 8.46 3.71 -10.74
N ASN A 170 9.14 3.46 -9.62
CA ASN A 170 10.24 2.49 -9.56
C ASN A 170 9.77 1.04 -9.77
N ILE A 171 8.59 0.68 -9.29
CA ILE A 171 8.08 -0.69 -9.44
C ILE A 171 7.30 -0.90 -10.74
N THR A 172 6.74 0.17 -11.33
CA THR A 172 5.96 0.05 -12.55
C THR A 172 6.78 0.28 -13.81
N ARG A 173 7.99 0.84 -13.79
CA ARG A 173 8.77 1.08 -15.02
C ARG A 173 9.09 -0.22 -15.81
N PRO A 174 9.26 -0.16 -17.14
CA PRO A 174 9.72 -1.32 -17.91
C PRO A 174 11.02 -1.91 -17.31
N GLY A 175 11.08 -3.24 -17.23
CA GLY A 175 12.21 -3.96 -16.64
C GLY A 175 12.42 -3.74 -15.13
N ALA A 176 11.46 -3.14 -14.41
CA ALA A 176 11.56 -2.94 -12.96
C ALA A 176 11.85 -4.26 -12.22
N PHE A 177 11.31 -5.37 -12.69
CA PHE A 177 11.47 -6.68 -12.07
C PHE A 177 12.45 -7.60 -12.82
N ASP A 178 13.20 -7.10 -13.80
CA ASP A 178 14.24 -7.91 -14.44
C ASP A 178 15.39 -8.21 -13.46
N ALA A 179 16.36 -9.03 -13.90
CA ALA A 179 17.52 -9.39 -13.07
C ALA A 179 18.25 -8.15 -12.52
N ASP A 180 18.47 -7.16 -13.40
CA ASP A 180 19.12 -5.87 -13.11
C ASP A 180 18.12 -4.74 -12.74
N GLY A 181 16.83 -5.07 -12.66
CA GLY A 181 15.79 -4.14 -12.26
C GLY A 181 15.88 -3.75 -10.78
N GLU A 182 15.38 -2.56 -10.43
CA GLU A 182 15.39 -2.05 -9.05
C GLU A 182 14.05 -2.25 -8.32
N GLY A 183 13.03 -2.76 -9.00
CA GLY A 183 11.67 -2.92 -8.49
C GLY A 183 11.63 -3.86 -7.28
N PHE A 184 12.38 -4.96 -7.33
CA PHE A 184 12.50 -5.87 -6.19
C PHE A 184 13.07 -5.17 -4.95
N GLN A 185 14.20 -4.46 -5.09
CA GLN A 185 14.82 -3.71 -3.99
C GLN A 185 13.87 -2.65 -3.43
N ASN A 186 13.16 -1.92 -4.29
CA ASN A 186 12.20 -0.90 -3.88
C ASN A 186 11.05 -1.50 -3.07
N VAL A 187 10.51 -2.65 -3.48
CA VAL A 187 9.45 -3.35 -2.72
C VAL A 187 9.97 -3.86 -1.38
N ILE A 188 11.17 -4.46 -1.34
CA ILE A 188 11.77 -4.94 -0.08
C ILE A 188 12.06 -3.79 0.88
N LEU A 189 12.55 -2.65 0.40
CA LEU A 189 12.73 -1.45 1.23
C LEU A 189 11.41 -0.95 1.81
N THR A 190 10.31 -0.99 1.04
CA THR A 190 8.97 -0.66 1.55
C THR A 190 8.50 -1.65 2.62
N ARG A 191 8.70 -2.96 2.42
CA ARG A 191 8.42 -3.99 3.42
C ARG A 191 9.17 -3.72 4.74
N ILE A 192 10.45 -3.37 4.64
CA ILE A 192 11.28 -2.98 5.78
C ILE A 192 10.77 -1.68 6.43
N ILE A 193 10.32 -0.68 5.67
CA ILE A 193 9.72 0.55 6.23
C ILE A 193 8.49 0.22 7.09
N HIS A 194 7.62 -0.68 6.61
CA HIS A 194 6.43 -1.09 7.35
C HIS A 194 6.80 -1.76 8.67
N SER A 195 7.73 -2.73 8.64
CA SER A 195 8.18 -3.44 9.84
C SER A 195 8.98 -2.54 10.78
N PHE A 196 9.84 -1.66 10.26
CA PHE A 196 10.54 -0.65 11.05
C PHE A 196 9.57 0.30 11.77
N SER A 197 8.53 0.76 11.07
CA SER A 197 7.50 1.61 11.66
C SER A 197 6.76 0.88 12.77
N ARG A 198 6.29 -0.34 12.50
CA ARG A 198 5.58 -1.17 13.49
C ARG A 198 6.41 -1.45 14.74
N VAL A 199 7.62 -1.97 14.58
CA VAL A 199 8.54 -2.27 15.70
C VAL A 199 8.83 -1.00 16.51
N SER A 200 9.03 0.14 15.84
CA SER A 200 9.31 1.40 16.53
C SER A 200 8.08 1.94 17.27
N ILE A 201 6.87 1.82 16.70
CA ILE A 201 5.61 2.20 17.36
C ILE A 201 5.42 1.38 18.63
N LEU A 202 5.49 0.06 18.53
CA LEU A 202 5.27 -0.84 19.68
C LEU A 202 6.30 -0.65 20.78
N ARG A 203 7.54 -0.30 20.43
CA ARG A 203 8.61 -0.10 21.41
C ARG A 203 8.59 1.27 22.08
N SER A 204 8.17 2.32 21.37
CA SER A 204 8.51 3.70 21.73
C SER A 204 7.29 4.63 21.88
N THR A 205 6.09 4.08 21.90
CA THR A 205 4.85 4.87 21.97
C THR A 205 3.82 4.20 22.90
N ASP A 206 2.71 4.88 23.17
CA ASP A 206 1.58 4.38 23.96
C ASP A 206 0.55 3.60 23.12
N TRP A 207 1.00 2.92 22.06
CA TRP A 207 0.12 2.17 21.17
C TRP A 207 -0.73 1.16 21.95
N ASN A 208 -2.05 1.22 21.77
CA ASN A 208 -3.00 0.35 22.43
C ASN A 208 -3.51 -0.72 21.47
N GLU A 209 -3.03 -1.95 21.63
CA GLU A 209 -3.39 -3.10 20.79
C GLU A 209 -4.87 -3.50 20.97
N ASP A 210 -5.42 -3.42 22.18
CA ASP A 210 -6.85 -3.68 22.43
C ASP A 210 -7.76 -2.70 21.68
N LYS A 211 -7.25 -1.50 21.36
CA LYS A 211 -7.98 -0.51 20.59
C LYS A 211 -7.83 -0.72 19.09
N TRP A 212 -6.60 -0.95 18.62
CA TRP A 212 -6.25 -0.82 17.20
C TRP A 212 -5.82 -2.12 16.51
N GLY A 213 -5.58 -3.20 17.25
CA GLY A 213 -4.76 -4.32 16.78
C GLY A 213 -3.29 -3.93 16.66
N LEU A 214 -2.49 -4.73 15.97
CA LEU A 214 -1.07 -4.42 15.72
C LEU A 214 -0.94 -3.33 14.62
N PRO A 215 0.05 -2.42 14.72
CA PRO A 215 0.30 -1.45 13.67
C PRO A 215 0.66 -2.14 12.35
N VAL A 216 0.14 -1.65 11.23
CA VAL A 216 0.45 -2.19 9.89
C VAL A 216 0.26 -3.72 9.85
N ASN A 217 -0.83 -4.21 10.45
CA ASN A 217 -1.20 -5.62 10.45
C ASN A 217 -1.57 -6.11 9.04
N THR A 218 -1.64 -7.42 8.86
CA THR A 218 -1.90 -8.06 7.56
C THR A 218 -3.21 -7.59 6.92
N TRP A 219 -4.27 -7.35 7.71
CA TRP A 219 -5.56 -6.93 7.17
C TRP A 219 -5.52 -5.51 6.56
N ASP A 220 -4.86 -4.59 7.26
CA ASP A 220 -4.65 -3.22 6.78
C ASP A 220 -3.65 -3.14 5.62
N LEU A 221 -2.66 -4.03 5.61
CA LEU A 221 -1.70 -4.16 4.52
C LEU A 221 -2.41 -4.63 3.23
N LEU A 222 -3.31 -5.62 3.34
CA LEU A 222 -4.16 -6.05 2.23
C LEU A 222 -5.07 -4.92 1.75
N ALA A 223 -5.74 -4.19 2.64
CA ALA A 223 -6.61 -3.08 2.25
C ALA A 223 -5.87 -1.99 1.47
N THR A 224 -4.63 -1.69 1.87
CA THR A 224 -3.77 -0.76 1.13
C THR A 224 -3.44 -1.30 -0.26
N ASN A 225 -3.15 -2.61 -0.39
CA ASN A 225 -2.93 -3.27 -1.68
C ASN A 225 -4.18 -3.26 -2.59
N LEU A 226 -5.39 -3.42 -2.01
CA LEU A 226 -6.67 -3.26 -2.72
C LEU A 226 -6.87 -1.82 -3.24
N GLY A 227 -6.31 -0.83 -2.53
CA GLY A 227 -6.25 0.56 -2.97
C GLY A 227 -5.55 0.73 -4.33
N PHE A 228 -4.41 0.06 -4.51
CA PHE A 228 -3.62 0.14 -5.74
C PHE A 228 -4.16 -0.73 -6.90
N SER A 229 -5.02 -1.71 -6.59
CA SER A 229 -5.60 -2.62 -7.58
C SER A 229 -7.06 -2.28 -7.86
N LEU A 230 -7.99 -2.73 -7.02
CA LEU A 230 -9.43 -2.55 -7.22
C LEU A 230 -9.86 -1.09 -7.18
N VAL A 231 -9.50 -0.35 -6.13
CA VAL A 231 -9.97 1.05 -5.98
C VAL A 231 -9.39 1.92 -7.09
N PHE A 232 -8.12 1.67 -7.44
CA PHE A 232 -7.45 2.28 -8.58
C PHE A 232 -8.19 2.04 -9.90
N ILE A 233 -8.52 0.79 -10.25
CA ILE A 233 -9.18 0.50 -11.53
C ILE A 233 -10.61 1.05 -11.58
N VAL A 234 -11.31 1.11 -10.44
CA VAL A 234 -12.61 1.78 -10.31
C VAL A 234 -12.46 3.28 -10.58
N GLY A 235 -11.46 3.92 -9.99
CA GLY A 235 -11.19 5.34 -10.21
C GLY A 235 -10.85 5.64 -11.68
N LEU A 236 -10.03 4.82 -12.32
CA LEU A 236 -9.72 4.96 -13.75
C LEU A 236 -10.98 4.84 -14.62
N ARG A 237 -11.85 3.87 -14.35
CA ARG A 237 -13.13 3.73 -15.08
C ARG A 237 -14.02 4.97 -14.93
N ARG A 238 -14.04 5.57 -13.73
CA ARG A 238 -14.77 6.84 -13.49
C ARG A 238 -14.15 8.03 -14.22
N MET A 239 -12.86 7.98 -14.52
CA MET A 239 -12.16 8.96 -15.36
C MET A 239 -12.35 8.70 -16.87
N GLY A 240 -13.15 7.69 -17.25
CA GLY A 240 -13.46 7.37 -18.65
C GLY A 240 -12.50 6.38 -19.30
N TYR A 241 -11.53 5.82 -18.56
CA TYR A 241 -10.69 4.76 -19.09
C TYR A 241 -11.48 3.46 -19.20
N ALA A 242 -11.27 2.71 -20.27
CA ALA A 242 -11.86 1.38 -20.48
C ALA A 242 -10.76 0.31 -20.57
N PRO A 243 -10.20 -0.13 -19.43
CA PRO A 243 -9.23 -1.22 -19.41
C PRO A 243 -9.84 -2.51 -19.97
N THR A 244 -9.08 -3.20 -20.81
CA THR A 244 -9.47 -4.51 -21.35
C THR A 244 -9.45 -5.59 -20.27
N ALA A 245 -10.09 -6.73 -20.53
CA ALA A 245 -10.05 -7.86 -19.59
C ALA A 245 -8.62 -8.35 -19.30
N GLN A 246 -7.74 -8.35 -20.31
CA GLN A 246 -6.33 -8.72 -20.15
C GLN A 246 -5.57 -7.71 -19.28
N GLU A 247 -5.83 -6.42 -19.46
CA GLU A 247 -5.24 -5.37 -18.62
C GLU A 247 -5.68 -5.49 -17.16
N VAL A 248 -6.97 -5.74 -16.91
CA VAL A 248 -7.48 -5.99 -15.57
C VAL A 248 -6.78 -7.19 -14.95
N LYS A 249 -6.70 -8.32 -15.66
CA LYS A 249 -6.00 -9.52 -15.18
C LYS A 249 -4.53 -9.24 -14.88
N GLY A 250 -3.84 -8.51 -15.76
CA GLY A 250 -2.46 -8.09 -15.55
C GLY A 250 -2.32 -7.21 -14.32
N LEU A 251 -3.21 -6.25 -14.09
CA LEU A 251 -3.19 -5.37 -12.92
C LEU A 251 -3.31 -6.17 -11.61
N PHE A 252 -4.27 -7.08 -11.51
CA PHE A 252 -4.42 -7.93 -10.33
C PHE A 252 -3.20 -8.83 -10.12
N HIS A 253 -2.66 -9.41 -11.20
CA HIS A 253 -1.44 -10.22 -11.13
C HIS A 253 -0.23 -9.41 -10.66
N PHE A 254 -0.04 -8.20 -11.18
CA PHE A 254 1.02 -7.28 -10.77
C PHE A 254 0.92 -6.92 -9.29
N TRP A 255 -0.26 -6.53 -8.81
CA TRP A 255 -0.45 -6.18 -7.40
C TRP A 255 -0.51 -7.39 -6.47
N LYS A 256 -0.82 -8.58 -6.96
CA LYS A 256 -0.60 -9.84 -6.23
C LYS A 256 0.89 -10.09 -6.05
N TYR A 257 1.70 -9.92 -7.08
CA TYR A 257 3.15 -10.08 -6.96
C TYR A 257 3.80 -9.03 -6.04
N VAL A 258 3.44 -7.75 -6.18
CA VAL A 258 3.91 -6.69 -5.28
C VAL A 258 3.46 -6.94 -3.85
N GLY A 259 2.18 -7.30 -3.63
CA GLY A 259 1.64 -7.60 -2.31
C GLY A 259 2.33 -8.79 -1.63
N TYR A 260 2.63 -9.85 -2.40
CA TYR A 260 3.41 -11.00 -1.93
C TYR A 260 4.81 -10.57 -1.48
N LEU A 261 5.53 -9.80 -2.30
CA LEU A 261 6.86 -9.30 -1.95
C LEU A 261 6.85 -8.37 -0.74
N ILE A 262 5.77 -7.60 -0.54
CA ILE A 262 5.53 -6.76 0.64
C ILE A 262 5.28 -7.59 1.91
N GLY A 263 4.98 -8.88 1.79
CA GLY A 263 4.78 -9.79 2.92
C GLY A 263 3.31 -10.13 3.21
N ILE A 264 2.38 -9.87 2.28
CA ILE A 264 0.99 -10.31 2.42
C ILE A 264 0.91 -11.81 2.06
N PRO A 265 0.28 -12.66 2.90
CA PRO A 265 0.00 -14.05 2.56
C PRO A 265 -0.70 -14.20 1.21
N THR A 266 -0.22 -15.13 0.38
CA THR A 266 -0.64 -15.23 -1.03
C THR A 266 -2.11 -15.62 -1.20
N ASP A 267 -2.65 -16.37 -0.24
CA ASP A 267 -4.05 -16.79 -0.17
C ASP A 267 -5.03 -15.64 0.13
N LEU A 268 -4.54 -14.53 0.67
CA LEU A 268 -5.34 -13.31 0.88
C LEU A 268 -5.36 -12.38 -0.34
N LEU A 269 -4.41 -12.53 -1.26
CA LEU A 269 -4.28 -11.63 -2.41
C LEU A 269 -5.24 -12.05 -3.54
N PRO A 270 -6.14 -11.16 -3.97
CA PRO A 270 -7.16 -11.51 -4.95
C PRO A 270 -6.56 -11.73 -6.35
N ASP A 271 -7.01 -12.77 -7.03
CA ASP A 271 -6.75 -13.04 -8.44
C ASP A 271 -7.78 -12.35 -9.35
N THR A 272 -8.94 -11.98 -8.80
CA THR A 272 -10.10 -11.47 -9.54
C THR A 272 -10.67 -10.20 -8.90
N GLU A 273 -11.42 -9.43 -9.70
CA GLU A 273 -12.14 -8.26 -9.19
C GLU A 273 -13.17 -8.64 -8.13
N GLU A 274 -13.85 -9.77 -8.30
CA GLU A 274 -14.91 -10.25 -7.40
C GLU A 274 -14.35 -10.56 -6.01
N GLN A 275 -13.24 -11.30 -5.93
CA GLN A 275 -12.52 -11.54 -4.67
C GLN A 275 -12.06 -10.24 -4.01
N ALA A 276 -11.57 -9.30 -4.82
CA ALA A 276 -11.13 -8.00 -4.32
C ALA A 276 -12.30 -7.16 -3.78
N VAL A 277 -13.47 -7.21 -4.42
CA VAL A 277 -14.69 -6.51 -3.97
C VAL A 277 -15.15 -7.09 -2.64
N GLU A 278 -15.16 -8.41 -2.51
CA GLU A 278 -15.54 -9.08 -1.26
C GLU A 278 -14.57 -8.73 -0.12
N ALA A 279 -13.26 -8.78 -0.36
CA ALA A 279 -12.24 -8.39 0.61
C ALA A 279 -12.37 -6.90 1.00
N LEU A 280 -12.56 -6.01 0.03
CA LEU A 280 -12.77 -4.57 0.29
C LEU A 280 -14.05 -4.33 1.08
N TYR A 281 -15.13 -5.02 0.76
CA TYR A 281 -16.41 -4.93 1.47
C TYR A 281 -16.25 -5.33 2.92
N TYR A 282 -15.67 -6.51 3.19
CA TYR A 282 -15.42 -6.95 4.56
C TYR A 282 -14.52 -5.97 5.31
N TRP A 283 -13.39 -5.58 4.72
CA TRP A 283 -12.47 -4.67 5.39
C TRP A 283 -13.17 -3.35 5.74
N THR A 284 -13.83 -2.69 4.79
CA THR A 284 -14.46 -1.38 4.99
C THR A 284 -15.68 -1.41 5.91
N MET A 285 -16.50 -2.47 5.85
CA MET A 285 -17.70 -2.59 6.69
C MET A 285 -17.40 -3.00 8.14
N THR A 286 -16.16 -3.39 8.46
CA THR A 286 -15.72 -3.69 9.84
C THR A 286 -14.72 -2.67 10.40
N GLN A 287 -14.76 -1.43 9.91
CA GLN A 287 -13.94 -0.33 10.43
C GLN A 287 -14.72 0.61 11.35
N ALA A 288 -14.03 1.09 12.39
CA ALA A 288 -14.40 2.32 13.07
C ALA A 288 -14.41 3.52 12.11
N ASP A 289 -15.22 4.52 12.46
CA ASP A 289 -15.38 5.74 11.67
C ASP A 289 -14.12 6.60 11.69
N GLY A 290 -14.05 7.54 10.75
CA GLY A 290 -13.01 8.58 10.75
C GLY A 290 -13.08 9.47 11.98
N ASP A 291 -11.92 9.90 12.44
CA ASP A 291 -11.73 10.75 13.62
C ASP A 291 -11.02 12.08 13.28
N GLU A 292 -10.58 12.83 14.29
CA GLU A 292 -9.89 14.12 14.06
C GLU A 292 -8.57 13.97 13.28
N ASP A 293 -7.84 12.87 13.47
CA ASP A 293 -6.64 12.58 12.69
C ASP A 293 -6.99 12.35 11.21
N SER A 294 -8.08 11.63 10.96
CA SER A 294 -8.64 11.39 9.63
C SER A 294 -9.00 12.70 8.93
N LYS A 295 -9.66 13.63 9.64
CA LYS A 295 -9.97 14.98 9.13
C LYS A 295 -8.69 15.78 8.85
N ALA A 296 -7.72 15.75 9.77
CA ALA A 296 -6.45 16.48 9.60
C ALA A 296 -5.66 15.97 8.38
N LEU A 297 -5.62 14.65 8.17
CA LEU A 297 -5.02 14.00 7.01
C LEU A 297 -5.70 14.42 5.70
N ALA A 298 -7.03 14.36 5.66
CA ALA A 298 -7.83 14.76 4.51
C ALA A 298 -7.65 16.25 4.17
N LEU A 299 -7.68 17.12 5.18
CA LEU A 299 -7.43 18.56 5.01
C LEU A 299 -6.02 18.84 4.50
N ALA A 300 -5.01 18.21 5.08
CA ALA A 300 -3.62 18.37 4.64
C ALA A 300 -3.44 17.93 3.18
N LEU A 301 -4.11 16.86 2.76
CA LEU A 301 -4.07 16.38 1.38
C LEU A 301 -4.84 17.30 0.43
N LYS A 302 -6.02 17.78 0.83
CA LYS A 302 -6.85 18.74 0.07
C LYS A 302 -6.12 20.06 -0.16
N GLU A 303 -5.39 20.55 0.83
CA GLU A 303 -4.68 21.84 0.76
C GLU A 303 -3.34 21.75 0.01
N GLU A 304 -2.80 20.54 -0.18
CA GLU A 304 -1.49 20.34 -0.78
C GLU A 304 -1.34 21.02 -2.17
N PRO A 305 -2.28 20.89 -3.13
CA PRO A 305 -2.16 21.55 -4.43
C PRO A 305 -2.19 23.09 -4.36
N VAL A 306 -2.85 23.64 -3.34
CA VAL A 306 -2.90 25.10 -3.12
C VAL A 306 -1.57 25.61 -2.57
N LYS A 307 -0.87 24.78 -1.79
CA LYS A 307 0.44 25.06 -1.20
C LYS A 307 1.60 24.65 -2.10
N ALA A 308 1.35 23.80 -3.11
CA ALA A 308 2.33 23.42 -4.10
C ALA A 308 2.81 24.66 -4.86
N PHE A 309 4.12 24.88 -4.87
CA PHE A 309 4.71 26.12 -5.35
C PHE A 309 4.60 26.20 -6.88
N PHE A 310 3.59 26.90 -7.39
CA PHE A 310 3.56 27.30 -8.79
C PHE A 310 4.49 28.50 -8.99
N PRO A 311 5.30 28.53 -10.07
CA PRO A 311 6.12 29.69 -10.36
C PRO A 311 5.24 30.95 -10.45
N PRO A 312 5.54 32.03 -9.69
CA PRO A 312 4.71 33.23 -9.69
C PRO A 312 4.76 33.93 -11.05
N SER A 313 5.86 33.78 -11.80
CA SER A 313 6.06 34.40 -13.10
C SER A 313 5.35 33.64 -14.22
N ARG A 314 4.80 34.38 -15.19
CA ARG A 314 4.21 33.81 -16.42
C ARG A 314 5.20 32.91 -17.16
N THR A 315 6.47 33.33 -17.24
CA THR A 315 7.55 32.55 -17.85
C THR A 315 7.79 31.23 -17.12
N GLY A 316 7.80 31.24 -15.78
CA GLY A 316 7.96 30.02 -14.99
C GLY A 316 6.79 29.04 -15.18
N ARG A 317 5.55 29.54 -15.31
CA ARG A 317 4.39 28.70 -15.64
C ARG A 317 4.44 28.13 -17.06
N ILE A 318 4.92 28.91 -18.03
CA ILE A 318 5.14 28.45 -19.41
C ILE A 318 6.23 27.36 -19.43
N MET A 319 7.37 27.58 -18.78
CA MET A 319 8.43 26.57 -18.69
C MET A 319 7.96 25.29 -17.98
N MET A 320 7.20 25.41 -16.89
CA MET A 320 6.61 24.26 -16.21
C MET A 320 5.64 23.48 -17.11
N LYS A 321 4.85 24.19 -17.95
CA LYS A 321 3.97 23.57 -18.95
C LYS A 321 4.76 22.87 -20.06
N GLU A 322 5.83 23.48 -20.58
CA GLU A 322 6.68 22.89 -21.62
C GLU A 322 7.39 21.63 -21.10
N ILE A 323 7.92 21.66 -19.86
CA ILE A 323 8.50 20.48 -19.21
C ILE A 323 7.47 19.35 -19.09
N HIS A 324 6.23 19.69 -18.72
CA HIS A 324 5.16 18.70 -18.63
C HIS A 324 4.81 18.06 -19.99
N LEU A 325 4.85 18.82 -21.09
CA LEU A 325 4.61 18.33 -22.45
C LEU A 325 5.77 17.50 -23.01
N LEU A 326 7.00 17.77 -22.59
CA LEU A 326 8.21 17.02 -23.00
C LEU A 326 8.39 15.69 -22.25
N LEU A 327 7.62 15.45 -21.19
CA LEU A 327 7.63 14.23 -20.38
C LEU A 327 6.48 13.26 -20.72
N GLN A 328 5.68 13.56 -21.75
CA GLN A 328 4.68 12.67 -22.34
C GLN A 328 5.29 11.88 -23.51
#